data_AF-A0A0K8RG42-F1
#
_entry.id   AF-A0A0K8RG42-F1
#
_cell.length_a   1.000
_cell.length_b   1.000
_cell.length_c   1.000
_cell.angle_alpha   90.00
_cell.angle_beta   90.00
_cell.angle_gamma   90.00
#
_symmetry.space_group_name_H-M   'P 1'
#
loop_
_entity.id
_entity.type
_entity.pdbx_description
1 polymer ?
#
loop_
_entity_poly.entity_id
_entity_poly.type
_entity_poly.pdbx_seq_one_letter_code
_entity_poly.pdbx_strand_id
1 'polypeptide(L)'
;MKAWVMFMALGFIIVEAREQVITLGVHFVCDTWIVKARTEKKHTTPLRRYLEIFLNDVELYLQKSQCPKIKLFLTGVNETTKEDELIFEKTDTEGKKTTLDPTFTLGMFEEWVQTKVDFKNDNIVFLLTSLMFDDPVGNGISKNGYSYFNGACSLGVGLAHDSGSRFDGVIHVAQQIAHMLGSPWDTTNDCPEGTRTLMASPGTPHRLSNCTEEALRKTYNEHVNKDVCWRKFQNHGSSSNKSLPANYFATESYCATRHAYAVYECPAGHAYHIHKKTICWMGCCFNSTTDAPGLRYEVPDGTPCGDEEICIASVCSTVPKEDGD
;
A
#
# COMPACT_ATOMS: atom_id res chain seq x y z
N MET A 1 -1.95 -39.53 9.94
CA MET A 1 -1.02 -40.59 9.49
C MET A 1 0.26 -39.91 9.02
N LYS A 2 1.38 -40.20 9.68
CA LYS A 2 2.69 -39.61 9.37
C LYS A 2 3.23 -40.25 8.10
N ALA A 3 3.46 -39.46 7.04
CA ALA A 3 4.17 -39.94 5.87
C ALA A 3 5.67 -39.88 6.15
N TRP A 4 6.28 -41.05 6.33
CA TRP A 4 7.73 -41.20 6.28
C TRP A 4 8.15 -41.27 4.82
N VAL A 5 9.04 -40.38 4.41
CA VAL A 5 9.80 -40.53 3.16
C VAL A 5 11.25 -40.78 3.55
N MET A 6 11.69 -42.03 3.37
CA MET A 6 13.11 -42.37 3.37
C MET A 6 13.75 -41.85 2.08
N PHE A 7 14.87 -41.14 2.18
CA PHE A 7 15.81 -40.99 1.07
C PHE A 7 17.22 -41.37 1.52
N MET A 8 17.85 -42.24 0.72
CA MET A 8 19.19 -42.77 0.94
C MET A 8 20.26 -41.69 0.74
N ALA A 9 21.31 -41.79 1.55
CA ALA A 9 22.47 -40.91 1.55
C ALA A 9 23.31 -41.04 0.26
N LEU A 10 23.34 -39.97 -0.53
CA LEU A 10 24.48 -39.54 -1.34
C LEU A 10 24.72 -38.08 -0.98
N GLY A 11 25.95 -37.73 -0.61
CA GLY A 11 26.36 -36.49 0.05
C GLY A 11 26.04 -35.18 -0.68
N PHE A 12 24.77 -34.82 -0.73
CA PHE A 12 24.30 -33.48 -1.02
C PHE A 12 24.04 -32.79 0.32
N ILE A 13 24.68 -31.65 0.52
CA ILE A 13 24.23 -30.68 1.51
C ILE A 13 22.77 -30.38 1.13
N ILE A 14 21.83 -30.91 1.91
CA ILE A 14 20.44 -30.45 1.85
C ILE A 14 20.51 -29.01 2.36
N VAL A 15 20.71 -28.07 1.43
CA VAL A 15 20.36 -26.69 1.69
C VAL A 15 18.85 -26.72 1.75
N GLU A 16 18.33 -26.90 2.96
CA GLU A 16 16.93 -26.62 3.27
C GLU A 16 16.69 -25.20 2.73
N ALA A 17 15.95 -25.09 1.63
CA ALA A 17 15.66 -23.83 0.99
C ALA A 17 14.74 -23.06 1.93
N ARG A 18 15.33 -22.41 2.94
CA ARG A 18 14.60 -21.53 3.83
C ARG A 18 14.00 -20.44 2.96
N GLU A 19 12.69 -20.31 3.05
CA GLU A 19 11.95 -19.24 2.42
C GLU A 19 12.63 -17.91 2.75
N GLN A 20 13.04 -17.17 1.70
CA GLN A 20 13.69 -15.88 1.87
C GLN A 20 12.59 -14.86 2.14
N VAL A 21 12.50 -14.37 3.36
CA VAL A 21 11.45 -13.43 3.77
C VAL A 21 12.07 -12.17 4.36
N ILE A 22 11.58 -11.00 3.95
CA ILE A 22 11.78 -9.72 4.62
C ILE A 22 10.50 -9.40 5.38
N THR A 23 10.60 -9.31 6.70
CA THR A 23 9.46 -9.00 7.58
C THR A 23 9.61 -7.61 8.17
N LEU A 24 8.65 -6.72 7.91
CA LEU A 24 8.70 -5.33 8.36
C LEU A 24 7.48 -4.97 9.21
N GLY A 25 7.74 -4.41 10.37
CA GLY A 25 6.76 -3.66 11.16
C GLY A 25 6.57 -2.26 10.57
N VAL A 26 5.32 -1.92 10.26
CA VAL A 26 4.91 -0.62 9.72
C VAL A 26 4.01 0.08 10.73
N HIS A 27 4.40 1.28 11.12
CA HIS A 27 3.63 2.19 11.96
C HIS A 27 3.04 3.30 11.09
N PHE A 28 1.74 3.57 11.22
CA PHE A 28 1.12 4.73 10.57
C PHE A 28 0.87 5.88 11.54
N VAL A 29 1.39 7.05 11.19
CA VAL A 29 1.08 8.33 11.80
C VAL A 29 0.06 9.01 10.89
N CYS A 30 -1.14 9.26 11.38
CA CYS A 30 -2.23 9.87 10.62
C CYS A 30 -2.38 11.32 11.02
N ASP A 31 -2.30 12.22 10.05
CA ASP A 31 -2.46 13.64 10.33
C ASP A 31 -3.92 14.05 10.58
N THR A 32 -4.11 15.27 11.08
CA THR A 32 -5.42 15.84 11.32
C THR A 32 -6.25 15.95 10.04
N TRP A 33 -5.63 16.00 8.87
CA TRP A 33 -6.32 16.08 7.58
C TRP A 33 -6.96 14.74 7.20
N ILE A 34 -6.26 13.63 7.29
CA ILE A 34 -6.84 12.30 7.01
C ILE A 34 -7.90 11.95 8.06
N VAL A 35 -7.68 12.29 9.33
CA VAL A 35 -8.67 12.08 10.41
C VAL A 35 -9.93 12.91 10.15
N LYS A 36 -9.77 14.18 9.75
CA LYS A 36 -10.88 15.06 9.37
C LYS A 36 -11.62 14.54 8.14
N ALA A 37 -10.90 14.14 7.09
CA ALA A 37 -11.50 13.62 5.85
C ALA A 37 -12.37 12.39 6.11
N ARG A 38 -11.94 11.51 7.02
CA ARG A 38 -12.71 10.34 7.46
C ARG A 38 -13.97 10.72 8.23
N THR A 39 -13.83 11.69 9.13
CA THR A 39 -14.93 12.19 9.97
C THR A 39 -16.02 12.85 9.12
N GLU A 40 -15.63 13.71 8.17
CA GLU A 40 -16.56 14.42 7.28
C GLU A 40 -17.35 13.46 6.38
N LYS A 41 -16.73 12.36 5.96
CA LYS A 41 -17.37 11.28 5.18
C LYS A 41 -18.17 10.29 6.02
N LYS A 42 -18.21 10.49 7.35
CA LYS A 42 -18.96 9.65 8.30
C LYS A 42 -18.60 8.17 8.25
N HIS A 43 -17.34 7.85 7.97
CA HIS A 43 -16.87 6.47 7.99
C HIS A 43 -17.00 5.88 9.40
N THR A 44 -17.66 4.72 9.51
CA THR A 44 -17.95 4.09 10.81
C THR A 44 -16.84 3.15 11.27
N THR A 45 -16.01 2.69 10.34
CA THR A 45 -14.90 1.79 10.64
C THR A 45 -13.80 2.52 11.43
N PRO A 46 -13.33 1.97 12.56
CA PRO A 46 -12.21 2.51 13.32
C PRO A 46 -10.95 2.70 12.45
N LEU A 47 -10.19 3.77 12.68
CA LEU A 47 -8.99 4.10 11.90
C LEU A 47 -7.98 2.95 11.86
N ARG A 48 -7.72 2.30 13.01
CA ARG A 48 -6.84 1.13 13.07
C ARG A 48 -7.29 0.02 12.13
N ARG A 49 -8.59 -0.30 12.10
CA ARG A 49 -9.12 -1.36 11.21
C ARG A 49 -8.98 -0.99 9.74
N TYR A 50 -9.18 0.29 9.39
CA TYR A 50 -8.90 0.77 8.04
C TYR A 50 -7.43 0.56 7.68
N LEU A 51 -6.50 0.89 8.57
CA LEU A 51 -5.07 0.76 8.30
C LEU A 51 -4.56 -0.69 8.29
N GLU A 52 -5.21 -1.61 9.01
CA GLU A 52 -4.97 -3.05 8.86
C GLU A 52 -5.32 -3.52 7.44
N ILE A 53 -6.48 -3.12 6.92
CA ILE A 53 -6.92 -3.44 5.56
C ILE A 53 -6.00 -2.80 4.53
N PHE A 54 -5.65 -1.53 4.75
CA PHE A 54 -4.71 -0.78 3.93
C PHE A 54 -3.35 -1.50 3.83
N LEU A 55 -2.77 -1.93 4.95
CA LEU A 55 -1.46 -2.58 4.95
C LEU A 55 -1.49 -3.98 4.31
N ASN A 56 -2.58 -4.73 4.50
CA ASN A 56 -2.76 -6.01 3.80
C ASN A 56 -2.75 -5.81 2.28
N ASP A 57 -3.39 -4.74 1.80
CA ASP A 57 -3.41 -4.40 0.38
C ASP A 57 -2.04 -3.92 -0.11
N VAL A 58 -1.29 -3.15 0.69
CA VAL A 58 0.11 -2.81 0.39
C VAL A 58 0.98 -4.06 0.23
N GLU A 59 0.84 -5.05 1.13
CA GLU A 59 1.55 -6.33 1.02
C GLU A 59 1.15 -7.07 -0.27
N LEU A 60 -0.12 -7.02 -0.66
CA LEU A 60 -0.64 -7.64 -1.88
C LEU A 60 0.05 -7.09 -3.15
N TYR A 61 0.45 -5.82 -3.17
CA TYR A 61 1.18 -5.22 -4.30
C TYR A 61 2.64 -5.70 -4.37
N LEU A 62 3.20 -6.15 -3.25
CA LEU A 62 4.57 -6.67 -3.13
C LEU A 62 4.65 -8.20 -3.23
N GLN A 63 3.52 -8.91 -3.17
CA GLN A 63 3.43 -10.37 -3.08
C GLN A 63 4.11 -11.13 -4.23
N LYS A 64 4.26 -10.49 -5.41
CA LYS A 64 4.89 -11.11 -6.58
C LYS A 64 6.41 -11.24 -6.42
N SER A 65 7.00 -10.60 -5.41
CA SER A 65 8.38 -10.85 -5.03
C SER A 65 8.48 -12.25 -4.42
N GLN A 66 8.92 -13.24 -5.21
CA GLN A 66 9.04 -14.62 -4.73
C GLN A 66 10.29 -14.83 -3.86
N CYS A 67 11.37 -14.11 -4.16
CA CYS A 67 12.67 -14.24 -3.48
C CYS A 67 13.35 -12.86 -3.37
N PRO A 68 13.18 -12.12 -2.25
CA PRO A 68 12.47 -12.50 -1.02
C PRO A 68 10.96 -12.23 -1.09
N LYS A 69 10.15 -13.01 -0.35
CA LYS A 69 8.78 -12.60 0.00
C LYS A 69 8.82 -11.43 0.97
N ILE A 70 7.92 -10.46 0.80
CA ILE A 70 7.77 -9.33 1.72
C ILE A 70 6.54 -9.56 2.60
N LYS A 71 6.71 -9.50 3.92
CA LYS A 71 5.62 -9.57 4.89
C LYS A 71 5.58 -8.29 5.73
N LEU A 72 4.41 -7.69 5.84
CA LEU A 72 4.19 -6.41 6.53
C LEU A 72 3.26 -6.61 7.72
N PHE A 73 3.59 -5.97 8.84
CA PHE A 73 2.82 -6.05 10.08
C PHE A 73 2.51 -4.66 10.60
N LEU A 74 1.24 -4.40 10.92
CA LEU A 74 0.86 -3.13 11.53
C LEU A 74 1.30 -3.13 12.99
N THR A 75 2.31 -2.33 13.32
CA THR A 75 2.85 -2.24 14.69
C THR A 75 2.13 -1.19 15.52
N GLY A 76 1.73 -0.08 14.92
CA GLY A 76 1.10 1.03 15.61
C GLY A 76 0.30 1.95 14.69
N VAL A 77 -0.60 2.70 15.31
CA VAL A 77 -1.38 3.76 14.68
C VAL A 77 -1.44 4.92 15.66
N ASN A 78 -0.91 6.06 15.26
CA ASN A 78 -0.92 7.30 16.04
C ASN A 78 -1.61 8.40 15.24
N GLU A 79 -2.36 9.26 15.91
CA GLU A 79 -2.91 10.49 15.33
C GLU A 79 -2.05 11.67 15.80
N THR A 80 -1.70 12.58 14.91
CA THR A 80 -1.02 13.82 15.30
C THR A 80 -2.01 14.86 15.81
N THR A 81 -1.49 15.81 16.58
CA THR A 81 -2.20 17.04 16.91
C THR A 81 -1.85 18.15 15.91
N LYS A 82 -2.62 19.24 15.91
CA LYS A 82 -2.27 20.42 15.10
C LYS A 82 -0.92 21.01 15.51
N GLU A 83 -0.60 20.90 16.79
CA GLU A 83 0.66 21.34 17.38
C GLU A 83 1.84 20.48 16.90
N ASP A 84 1.68 19.15 16.85
CA ASP A 84 2.70 18.26 16.26
C ASP A 84 2.97 18.63 14.79
N GLU A 85 1.93 19.01 14.05
CA GLU A 85 2.02 19.32 12.63
C GLU A 85 2.52 20.73 12.31
N LEU A 86 2.86 21.55 13.30
CA LEU A 86 3.46 22.88 13.06
C LEU A 86 4.82 22.80 12.39
N ILE A 87 5.50 21.66 12.55
CA ILE A 87 6.78 21.37 11.90
C ILE A 87 6.61 20.86 10.46
N PHE A 88 5.39 20.63 9.96
CA PHE A 88 5.21 20.14 8.58
C PHE A 88 5.06 21.33 7.64
N GLU A 89 5.79 21.30 6.52
CA GLU A 89 5.81 22.41 5.57
C GLU A 89 4.56 22.36 4.71
N LYS A 90 3.69 23.36 4.90
CA LYS A 90 2.38 23.45 4.25
C LYS A 90 2.26 24.80 3.56
N THR A 91 1.84 24.78 2.30
CA THR A 91 1.51 26.00 1.56
C THR A 91 -0.01 26.20 1.61
N ASP A 92 -0.44 27.30 2.24
CA ASP A 92 -1.82 27.76 2.18
C ASP A 92 -1.90 28.97 1.25
N THR A 93 -2.68 28.84 0.17
CA THR A 93 -2.90 29.92 -0.79
C THR A 93 -4.38 30.25 -0.82
N GLU A 94 -4.72 31.52 -0.59
CA GLU A 94 -6.11 31.99 -0.59
C GLU A 94 -6.85 31.58 -1.87
N GLY A 95 -8.02 30.97 -1.72
CA GLY A 95 -8.82 30.46 -2.82
C GLY A 95 -8.30 29.18 -3.48
N LYS A 96 -7.21 28.60 -3.00
CA LYS A 96 -6.69 27.29 -3.41
C LYS A 96 -6.74 26.29 -2.25
N LYS A 97 -6.55 25.01 -2.58
CA LYS A 97 -6.39 23.96 -1.58
C LYS A 97 -5.01 24.07 -0.95
N THR A 98 -4.94 23.91 0.37
CA THR A 98 -3.67 23.72 1.08
C THR A 98 -2.93 22.50 0.51
N THR A 99 -1.63 22.64 0.33
CA THR A 99 -0.74 21.57 -0.12
C THR A 99 0.35 21.31 0.91
N LEU A 100 0.90 20.10 0.89
CA LEU A 100 2.04 19.71 1.70
C LEU A 100 3.29 19.73 0.82
N ASP A 101 4.37 20.35 1.29
CA ASP A 101 5.69 20.18 0.67
C ASP A 101 6.29 18.86 1.17
N PRO A 102 6.43 17.86 0.31
CA PRO A 102 6.86 16.54 0.75
C PRO A 102 8.37 16.47 1.01
N THR A 103 9.18 17.29 0.35
CA THR A 103 10.64 17.26 0.46
C THR A 103 11.09 17.76 1.82
N PHE A 104 10.59 18.93 2.24
CA PHE A 104 10.89 19.47 3.57
C PHE A 104 10.17 18.68 4.66
N THR A 105 8.90 18.30 4.44
CA THR A 105 8.16 17.54 5.43
C THR A 105 8.79 16.19 5.74
N LEU A 106 9.40 15.49 4.76
CA LEU A 106 10.04 14.19 5.02
C LEU A 106 11.17 14.32 6.06
N GLY A 107 12.04 15.33 5.91
CA GLY A 107 13.12 15.57 6.87
C GLY A 107 12.62 16.01 8.25
N MET A 108 11.62 16.88 8.31
CA MET A 108 11.05 17.31 9.59
C MET A 108 10.26 16.20 10.28
N PHE A 109 9.61 15.33 9.51
CA PHE A 109 8.95 14.14 10.03
C PHE A 109 9.96 13.12 10.56
N GLU A 110 11.09 12.93 9.88
CA GLU A 110 12.20 12.12 10.37
C GLU A 110 12.67 12.59 11.76
N GLU A 111 12.96 13.89 11.90
CA GLU A 111 13.37 14.48 13.18
C GLU A 111 12.31 14.25 14.26
N TRP A 112 11.03 14.46 13.94
CA TRP A 112 9.93 14.22 14.88
C TRP A 112 9.87 12.76 15.32
N VAL A 113 9.94 11.81 14.40
CA VAL A 113 9.95 10.36 14.70
C VAL A 113 11.12 10.02 15.63
N GLN A 114 12.31 10.55 15.37
CA GLN A 114 13.50 10.29 16.20
C GLN A 114 13.36 10.79 17.65
N THR A 115 12.50 11.79 17.90
CA THR A 115 12.25 12.28 19.27
C THR A 115 11.30 11.39 20.09
N LYS A 116 10.50 10.52 19.45
CA LYS A 116 9.47 9.73 20.13
C LYS A 116 9.99 8.33 20.45
N VAL A 117 9.86 7.93 21.72
CA VAL A 117 10.32 6.62 22.18
C VAL A 117 9.49 5.47 21.59
N ASP A 118 8.24 5.76 21.24
CA ASP A 118 7.25 4.78 20.78
C ASP A 118 7.63 4.13 19.44
N PHE A 119 8.45 4.82 18.63
CA PHE A 119 8.86 4.33 17.31
C PHE A 119 10.18 3.56 17.30
N LYS A 120 10.87 3.44 18.44
CA LYS A 120 12.22 2.82 18.49
C LYS A 120 12.27 1.36 18.04
N ASN A 121 11.14 0.65 18.11
CA ASN A 121 11.04 -0.75 17.73
C ASN A 121 10.37 -0.96 16.36
N ASP A 122 9.90 0.11 15.73
CA ASP A 122 9.28 0.05 14.41
C ASP A 122 10.34 -0.05 13.32
N ASN A 123 10.05 -0.76 12.23
CA ASN A 123 10.97 -0.81 11.09
C ASN A 123 10.73 0.37 10.16
N ILE A 124 9.45 0.68 9.90
CA ILE A 124 9.05 1.79 9.05
C ILE A 124 7.93 2.58 9.73
N VAL A 125 8.00 3.91 9.68
CA VAL A 125 6.98 4.86 10.13
C VAL A 125 6.53 5.70 8.94
N PHE A 126 5.24 5.67 8.63
CA PHE A 126 4.64 6.45 7.54
C PHE A 126 3.74 7.56 8.06
N LEU A 127 3.93 8.79 7.58
CA LEU A 127 2.93 9.85 7.69
C LEU A 127 1.90 9.68 6.56
N LEU A 128 0.64 9.47 6.93
CA LEU A 128 -0.50 9.49 6.01
C LEU A 128 -1.26 10.80 6.14
N THR A 129 -1.56 11.41 5.00
CA THR A 129 -2.28 12.68 4.92
C THR A 129 -3.25 12.70 3.74
N SER A 130 -4.35 13.44 3.88
CA SER A 130 -5.25 13.72 2.76
C SER A 130 -4.89 15.01 2.00
N LEU A 131 -3.81 15.70 2.39
CA LEU A 131 -3.30 16.84 1.64
C LEU A 131 -2.69 16.37 0.31
N MET A 132 -2.85 17.21 -0.72
CA MET A 132 -2.13 17.03 -1.97
C MET A 132 -0.67 17.46 -1.79
N PHE A 133 0.25 16.76 -2.42
CA PHE A 133 1.65 17.17 -2.42
C PHE A 133 1.90 18.20 -3.52
N ASP A 134 2.70 19.20 -3.17
CA ASP A 134 3.24 20.18 -4.10
C ASP A 134 4.72 20.32 -3.78
N ASP A 135 5.58 19.85 -4.69
CA ASP A 135 7.03 19.83 -4.49
C ASP A 135 7.66 20.99 -5.28
N PRO A 136 8.00 22.10 -4.63
CA PRO A 136 8.61 23.26 -5.28
C PRO A 136 10.09 23.03 -5.62
N VAL A 137 10.73 21.99 -5.05
CA VAL A 137 12.16 21.69 -5.22
C VAL A 137 12.38 20.77 -6.42
N GLY A 138 11.42 19.90 -6.74
CA GLY A 138 11.46 19.06 -7.94
C GLY A 138 10.11 18.43 -8.29
N ASN A 139 9.97 17.94 -9.53
CA ASN A 139 8.78 17.16 -9.93
C ASN A 139 8.93 15.70 -9.47
N GLY A 140 9.04 15.46 -8.16
CA GLY A 140 9.33 14.14 -7.58
C GLY A 140 8.63 12.99 -8.33
N ILE A 141 9.37 11.92 -8.61
CA ILE A 141 8.92 10.85 -9.50
C ILE A 141 7.58 10.27 -9.00
N SER A 142 7.45 10.03 -7.69
CA SER A 142 6.19 9.67 -7.05
C SER A 142 5.47 10.92 -6.50
N LYS A 143 4.48 11.40 -7.23
CA LYS A 143 3.74 12.64 -6.91
C LYS A 143 2.98 12.61 -5.57
N ASN A 144 2.75 11.44 -5.00
CA ASN A 144 1.89 11.23 -3.83
C ASN A 144 2.57 10.39 -2.74
N GLY A 145 3.88 10.20 -2.82
CA GLY A 145 4.62 9.40 -1.84
C GLY A 145 6.11 9.69 -1.88
N TYR A 146 6.73 9.83 -0.72
CA TYR A 146 8.15 10.21 -0.56
C TYR A 146 8.80 9.33 0.49
N SER A 147 10.06 8.95 0.25
CA SER A 147 10.87 8.14 1.17
C SER A 147 12.35 8.23 0.80
N TYR A 148 13.22 7.86 1.74
CA TYR A 148 14.63 7.69 1.48
C TYR A 148 14.91 6.37 0.77
N PHE A 149 15.65 6.42 -0.33
CA PHE A 149 16.12 5.23 -1.04
C PHE A 149 16.99 4.38 -0.12
N ASN A 150 16.74 3.06 -0.09
CA ASN A 150 17.46 2.12 0.78
C ASN A 150 17.40 2.48 2.28
N GLY A 151 16.32 3.14 2.70
CA GLY A 151 16.13 3.67 4.05
C GLY A 151 15.49 2.72 5.06
N ALA A 152 15.01 1.54 4.67
CA ALA A 152 14.09 0.72 5.48
C ALA A 152 14.61 0.34 6.88
N CYS A 153 15.92 0.16 7.08
CA CYS A 153 16.51 -0.18 8.38
C CYS A 153 17.49 0.86 8.93
N SER A 154 17.53 2.06 8.35
CA SER A 154 18.34 3.18 8.83
C SER A 154 17.46 4.29 9.39
N LEU A 155 16.57 4.83 8.55
CA LEU A 155 15.65 5.91 8.89
C LEU A 155 14.21 5.44 8.93
N GLY A 156 13.82 4.60 7.97
CA GLY A 156 12.51 3.98 7.92
C GLY A 156 11.36 4.97 7.93
N VAL A 157 11.49 6.17 7.33
CA VAL A 157 10.39 7.15 7.28
C VAL A 157 9.90 7.38 5.86
N GLY A 158 8.59 7.51 5.71
CA GLY A 158 7.95 7.86 4.45
C GLY A 158 6.70 8.69 4.62
N LEU A 159 6.29 9.34 3.54
CA LEU A 159 5.05 10.09 3.42
C LEU A 159 4.19 9.43 2.34
N ALA A 160 2.88 9.41 2.51
CA ALA A 160 1.96 9.06 1.43
C ALA A 160 0.63 9.81 1.54
N HIS A 161 0.09 10.19 0.38
CA HIS A 161 -1.27 10.68 0.28
C HIS A 161 -2.26 9.51 0.38
N ASP A 162 -3.29 9.65 1.21
CA ASP A 162 -4.49 8.81 1.18
C ASP A 162 -5.73 9.68 1.45
N SER A 163 -6.81 9.43 0.71
CA SER A 163 -8.06 10.17 0.90
C SER A 163 -8.79 9.80 2.20
N GLY A 164 -8.31 8.78 2.92
CA GLY A 164 -8.92 8.20 4.10
C GLY A 164 -10.18 7.37 3.81
N SER A 165 -10.60 7.25 2.54
CA SER A 165 -11.95 6.78 2.20
C SER A 165 -12.01 5.61 1.24
N ARG A 166 -10.95 5.37 0.48
CA ARG A 166 -10.97 4.39 -0.61
C ARG A 166 -9.63 3.71 -0.89
N PHE A 167 -8.70 3.79 0.06
CA PHE A 167 -7.40 3.14 -0.02
C PHE A 167 -6.56 3.60 -1.23
N ASP A 168 -6.72 4.84 -1.69
CA ASP A 168 -5.98 5.36 -2.84
C ASP A 168 -4.51 5.67 -2.51
N GLY A 169 -4.11 5.61 -1.24
CA GLY A 169 -2.71 5.65 -0.83
C GLY A 169 -1.96 4.33 -0.90
N VAL A 170 -2.64 3.19 -1.09
CA VAL A 170 -2.00 1.84 -1.03
C VAL A 170 -0.84 1.73 -2.00
N ILE A 171 -1.06 2.12 -3.27
CA ILE A 171 -0.02 2.09 -4.30
C ILE A 171 1.19 2.94 -3.92
N HIS A 172 0.97 4.10 -3.32
CA HIS A 172 2.03 5.04 -2.95
C HIS A 172 2.88 4.48 -1.81
N VAL A 173 2.27 3.87 -0.80
CA VAL A 173 2.99 3.20 0.29
C VAL A 173 3.75 1.98 -0.23
N ALA A 174 3.15 1.16 -1.11
CA ALA A 174 3.82 0.02 -1.72
C ALA A 174 5.07 0.43 -2.52
N GLN A 175 4.96 1.50 -3.32
CA GLN A 175 6.09 2.11 -4.03
C GLN A 175 7.18 2.59 -3.07
N GLN A 176 6.80 3.30 -2.00
CA GLN A 176 7.77 3.81 -1.03
C GLN A 176 8.47 2.68 -0.25
N ILE A 177 7.77 1.61 0.12
CA ILE A 177 8.41 0.45 0.76
C ILE A 177 9.42 -0.22 -0.19
N ALA A 178 9.05 -0.44 -1.46
CA ALA A 178 9.98 -0.97 -2.45
C ALA A 178 11.20 -0.06 -2.65
N HIS A 179 11.00 1.26 -2.69
CA HIS A 179 12.06 2.27 -2.77
C HIS A 179 12.99 2.25 -1.53
N MET A 180 12.42 2.14 -0.32
CA MET A 180 13.17 1.98 0.93
C MET A 180 13.93 0.65 1.00
N LEU A 181 13.50 -0.38 0.26
CA LEU A 181 14.20 -1.66 0.09
C LEU A 181 15.19 -1.65 -1.09
N GLY A 182 15.48 -0.48 -1.66
CA GLY A 182 16.51 -0.30 -2.68
C GLY A 182 16.04 -0.51 -4.12
N SER A 183 14.73 -0.63 -4.36
CA SER A 183 14.21 -0.66 -5.72
C SER A 183 14.34 0.71 -6.39
N PRO A 184 14.96 0.80 -7.59
CA PRO A 184 14.93 2.03 -8.37
C PRO A 184 13.52 2.28 -8.91
N TRP A 185 13.30 3.52 -9.37
CA TRP A 185 12.16 3.85 -10.23
C TRP A 185 12.36 3.23 -11.62
N ASP A 186 11.29 2.75 -12.24
CA ASP A 186 11.30 2.19 -13.59
C ASP A 186 11.34 3.35 -14.63
N THR A 187 12.46 4.06 -14.70
CA THR A 187 12.65 5.22 -15.59
C THR A 187 13.87 5.13 -16.50
N THR A 188 14.63 4.02 -16.43
CA THR A 188 15.89 3.84 -17.17
C THR A 188 15.70 2.96 -18.40
N ASN A 189 16.67 2.88 -19.31
CA ASN A 189 16.55 1.96 -20.46
C ASN A 189 16.48 0.48 -20.04
N ASP A 190 17.16 0.12 -18.95
CA ASP A 190 17.17 -1.24 -18.41
C ASP A 190 15.86 -1.56 -17.67
N CYS A 191 15.20 -0.52 -17.16
CA CYS A 191 13.92 -0.57 -16.46
C CYS A 191 12.99 0.50 -17.06
N PRO A 192 12.52 0.33 -18.32
CA PRO A 192 11.81 1.38 -19.02
C PRO A 192 10.51 1.72 -18.33
N GLU A 193 10.10 2.98 -18.46
CA GLU A 193 8.82 3.48 -17.95
C GLU A 193 7.66 2.78 -18.66
N GLY A 194 7.28 1.63 -18.12
CA GLY A 194 6.08 0.91 -18.47
C GLY A 194 5.08 1.09 -17.34
N THR A 195 3.95 1.74 -17.61
CA THR A 195 2.89 2.02 -16.61
C THR A 195 2.31 0.79 -15.89
N ARG A 196 2.76 -0.42 -16.22
CA ARG A 196 2.27 -1.70 -15.71
C ARG A 196 3.12 -2.29 -14.59
N THR A 197 4.16 -1.60 -14.14
CA THR A 197 5.03 -2.04 -13.04
C THR A 197 4.85 -1.16 -11.80
N LEU A 198 5.09 -1.72 -10.61
CA LEU A 198 4.96 -1.00 -9.33
C LEU A 198 5.75 0.30 -9.30
N MET A 199 7.01 0.27 -9.75
CA MET A 199 7.92 1.40 -9.65
C MET A 199 7.86 2.34 -10.85
N ALA A 200 6.88 2.21 -11.73
CA ALA A 200 6.58 3.21 -12.76
C ALA A 200 5.71 4.34 -12.18
N SER A 201 5.94 5.58 -12.61
CA SER A 201 5.13 6.72 -12.18
C SER A 201 4.85 7.69 -13.33
N PRO A 202 3.57 7.96 -13.68
CA PRO A 202 2.36 7.40 -13.09
C PRO A 202 2.08 5.96 -13.58
N GLY A 203 1.94 5.00 -12.65
CA GLY A 203 1.73 3.59 -12.96
C GLY A 203 0.43 3.02 -12.39
N THR A 204 -0.18 2.08 -13.12
CA THR A 204 -1.24 1.16 -12.68
C THR A 204 -0.64 -0.25 -12.62
N PRO A 205 -0.06 -0.65 -11.47
CA PRO A 205 0.89 -1.73 -11.45
C PRO A 205 0.19 -3.09 -11.51
N HIS A 206 0.59 -3.92 -12.47
CA HIS A 206 0.07 -5.29 -12.60
C HIS A 206 1.13 -6.33 -12.21
N ARG A 207 2.38 -5.90 -12.01
CA ARG A 207 3.52 -6.74 -11.64
C ARG A 207 4.66 -5.91 -11.05
N LEU A 208 5.66 -6.59 -10.50
CA LEU A 208 6.98 -6.00 -10.26
C LEU A 208 7.77 -6.00 -11.56
N SER A 209 8.68 -5.03 -11.74
CA SER A 209 9.65 -5.08 -12.82
C SER A 209 10.79 -6.03 -12.46
N ASN A 210 11.54 -6.50 -13.45
CA ASN A 210 12.74 -7.30 -13.20
C ASN A 210 13.74 -6.52 -12.33
N CYS A 211 13.79 -5.19 -12.47
CA CYS A 211 14.66 -4.32 -11.69
C CYS A 211 14.22 -4.24 -10.23
N THR A 212 12.91 -4.14 -9.96
CA THR A 212 12.39 -4.24 -8.59
C THR A 212 12.73 -5.59 -7.99
N GLU A 213 12.45 -6.69 -8.70
CA GLU A 213 12.72 -8.05 -8.19
C GLU A 213 14.22 -8.27 -7.92
N GLU A 214 15.09 -7.83 -8.83
CA GLU A 214 16.53 -7.93 -8.65
C GLU A 214 17.04 -7.08 -7.49
N ALA A 215 16.54 -5.85 -7.35
CA ALA A 215 16.89 -4.96 -6.25
C ALA A 215 16.48 -5.57 -4.90
N LEU A 216 15.26 -6.07 -4.76
CA LEU A 216 14.79 -6.73 -3.53
C LEU A 216 15.67 -7.95 -3.20
N ARG A 217 16.01 -8.77 -4.21
CA ARG A 217 16.91 -9.93 -4.05
C ARG A 217 18.30 -9.52 -3.62
N LYS A 218 18.86 -8.47 -4.24
CA LYS A 218 20.17 -7.92 -3.90
C LYS A 218 20.17 -7.40 -2.46
N THR A 219 19.18 -6.59 -2.09
CA THR A 219 19.01 -6.07 -0.73
C THR A 219 18.94 -7.19 0.29
N TYR A 220 18.17 -8.25 0.04
CA TYR A 220 18.15 -9.42 0.93
C TYR A 220 19.54 -10.05 1.07
N ASN A 221 20.17 -10.41 -0.05
CA ASN A 221 21.45 -11.13 -0.09
C ASN A 221 22.59 -10.35 0.59
N GLU A 222 22.65 -9.03 0.39
CA GLU A 222 23.66 -8.16 1.01
C GLU A 222 23.51 -8.05 2.54
N HIS A 223 22.37 -8.49 3.09
CA HIS A 223 22.04 -8.43 4.50
C HIS A 223 21.85 -9.82 5.16
N VAL A 224 22.10 -10.92 4.44
CA VAL A 224 22.00 -12.30 4.97
C VAL A 224 22.91 -12.58 6.17
N ASN A 225 24.01 -11.85 6.32
CA ASN A 225 24.92 -12.03 7.47
C ASN A 225 25.02 -10.78 8.34
N LYS A 226 24.13 -9.80 8.14
CA LYS A 226 24.11 -8.54 8.87
C LYS A 226 23.00 -8.52 9.92
N ASP A 227 23.21 -7.72 10.95
CA ASP A 227 22.20 -7.43 11.97
C ASP A 227 21.28 -6.32 11.46
N VAL A 228 20.22 -6.70 10.73
CA VAL A 228 19.24 -5.79 10.13
C VAL A 228 17.93 -5.78 10.90
N CYS A 229 17.20 -4.66 10.82
CA CYS A 229 15.97 -4.42 11.58
C CYS A 229 14.91 -5.52 11.37
N TRP A 230 14.72 -6.01 10.14
CA TRP A 230 13.77 -7.08 9.82
C TRP A 230 14.15 -8.48 10.34
N ARG A 231 15.34 -8.67 10.92
CA ARG A 231 15.70 -9.90 11.66
C ARG A 231 15.32 -9.84 13.12
N LYS A 232 15.29 -8.64 13.69
CA LYS A 232 14.96 -8.40 15.09
C LYS A 232 13.46 -8.37 15.33
N PHE A 233 12.69 -8.15 14.27
CA PHE A 233 11.24 -8.10 14.35
C PHE A 233 10.68 -9.47 14.79
N GLN A 234 10.18 -9.52 16.02
CA GLN A 234 9.45 -10.67 16.54
C GLN A 234 7.96 -10.40 16.34
N ASN A 235 7.32 -11.22 15.50
CA ASN A 235 5.89 -11.10 15.26
C ASN A 235 5.11 -11.46 16.55
N HIS A 236 4.37 -10.51 17.11
CA HIS A 236 3.46 -10.74 18.24
C HIS A 236 1.99 -10.95 17.82
N GLY A 237 1.68 -10.92 16.52
CA GLY A 237 0.32 -11.03 15.99
C GLY A 237 0.10 -12.27 15.12
N SER A 238 -1.03 -12.96 15.34
CA SER A 238 -1.47 -14.05 14.46
C SER A 238 -1.81 -13.51 13.07
N SER A 239 -1.37 -14.23 12.02
CA SER A 239 -2.00 -14.19 10.71
C SER A 239 -3.48 -14.47 10.91
N SER A 240 -4.31 -13.43 10.93
CA SER A 240 -5.76 -13.56 10.89
C SER A 240 -6.18 -13.19 9.47
N ASN A 241 -7.23 -13.86 8.96
CA ASN A 241 -7.77 -13.67 7.61
C ASN A 241 -7.58 -12.23 7.12
N LYS A 242 -6.59 -12.05 6.22
CA LYS A 242 -6.22 -10.73 5.69
C LYS A 242 -7.41 -10.15 4.95
N SER A 243 -8.00 -9.12 5.54
CA SER A 243 -9.13 -8.41 4.94
C SER A 243 -8.60 -7.41 3.93
N LEU A 244 -9.21 -7.37 2.75
CA LEU A 244 -8.89 -6.47 1.64
C LEU A 244 -9.97 -5.39 1.48
N PRO A 245 -9.74 -4.32 0.69
CA PRO A 245 -10.71 -3.25 0.47
C PRO A 245 -12.10 -3.75 0.04
N ALA A 246 -12.20 -4.82 -0.75
CA ALA A 246 -13.49 -5.39 -1.13
C ALA A 246 -14.32 -5.86 0.07
N ASN A 247 -13.68 -6.36 1.14
CA ASN A 247 -14.37 -6.71 2.38
C ASN A 247 -14.86 -5.47 3.11
N TYR A 248 -14.09 -4.37 3.10
CA TYR A 248 -14.48 -3.08 3.67
C TYR A 248 -15.74 -2.51 3.00
N PHE A 249 -15.78 -2.56 1.67
CA PHE A 249 -16.92 -2.06 0.88
C PHE A 249 -18.10 -3.03 0.78
N ALA A 250 -18.07 -4.16 1.51
CA ALA A 250 -19.26 -4.99 1.68
C ALA A 250 -20.31 -4.32 2.59
N THR A 251 -19.88 -3.42 3.47
CA THR A 251 -20.76 -2.70 4.42
C THR A 251 -20.75 -1.18 4.24
N GLU A 252 -19.85 -0.65 3.43
CA GLU A 252 -19.67 0.79 3.17
C GLU A 252 -19.97 1.09 1.69
N SER A 253 -20.55 2.26 1.39
CA SER A 253 -20.89 2.62 0.00
C SER A 253 -19.64 3.04 -0.78
N TYR A 254 -19.14 2.19 -1.68
CA TYR A 254 -18.00 2.52 -2.52
C TYR A 254 -18.25 3.74 -3.43
N CYS A 255 -19.39 3.78 -4.11
CA CYS A 255 -19.72 4.88 -5.03
C CYS A 255 -19.76 6.25 -4.33
N ALA A 256 -20.25 6.31 -3.09
CA ALA A 256 -20.23 7.53 -2.28
C ALA A 256 -18.80 8.06 -1.99
N THR A 257 -17.79 7.19 -2.00
CA THR A 257 -16.37 7.58 -1.84
C THR A 257 -15.73 8.06 -3.15
N ARG A 258 -16.33 7.73 -4.30
CA ARG A 258 -15.84 8.07 -5.64
C ARG A 258 -16.40 9.41 -6.14
N HIS A 259 -17.66 9.70 -5.84
CA HIS A 259 -18.32 10.89 -6.35
C HIS A 259 -19.38 11.43 -5.37
N ALA A 260 -19.52 12.75 -5.28
CA ALA A 260 -20.47 13.39 -4.38
C ALA A 260 -21.95 13.14 -4.74
N TYR A 261 -22.23 12.88 -6.03
CA TYR A 261 -23.60 12.77 -6.54
C TYR A 261 -23.92 11.41 -7.19
N ALA A 262 -22.90 10.71 -7.69
CA ALA A 262 -23.07 9.41 -8.35
C ALA A 262 -22.82 8.31 -7.32
N VAL A 263 -23.73 8.20 -6.35
CA VAL A 263 -23.52 7.45 -5.11
C VAL A 263 -24.13 6.04 -5.11
N TYR A 264 -24.87 5.68 -6.17
CA TYR A 264 -25.54 4.38 -6.29
C TYR A 264 -24.75 3.46 -7.19
N GLU A 265 -24.67 2.17 -6.88
CA GLU A 265 -24.22 1.18 -7.86
C GLU A 265 -25.24 1.09 -9.00
N CYS A 266 -24.77 1.09 -10.25
CA CYS A 266 -25.67 1.06 -11.40
C CYS A 266 -26.44 -0.27 -11.48
N PRO A 267 -27.79 -0.25 -11.61
CA PRO A 267 -28.63 -1.44 -11.53
C PRO A 267 -28.53 -2.32 -12.78
N ALA A 268 -28.93 -3.59 -12.68
CA ALA A 268 -28.98 -4.50 -13.83
C ALA A 268 -29.81 -3.91 -15.00
N GLY A 269 -29.30 -4.04 -16.22
CA GLY A 269 -29.90 -3.43 -17.42
C GLY A 269 -29.47 -1.99 -17.71
N HIS A 270 -28.73 -1.34 -16.80
CA HIS A 270 -28.10 -0.04 -17.06
C HIS A 270 -26.86 -0.19 -17.97
N ALA A 271 -26.55 0.82 -18.81
CA ALA A 271 -25.43 0.75 -19.78
C ALA A 271 -24.03 0.58 -19.11
N TYR A 272 -23.85 1.18 -17.94
CA TYR A 272 -22.64 1.02 -17.09
C TYR A 272 -22.78 -0.10 -16.04
N HIS A 273 -23.84 -0.92 -16.08
CA HIS A 273 -23.90 -2.12 -15.26
C HIS A 273 -22.95 -3.18 -15.83
N ILE A 274 -22.02 -3.64 -15.02
CA ILE A 274 -20.99 -4.58 -15.46
C ILE A 274 -21.33 -5.97 -14.89
N HIS A 275 -21.97 -6.81 -15.72
CA HIS A 275 -22.27 -8.21 -15.37
C HIS A 275 -20.99 -9.00 -15.13
N LYS A 276 -20.94 -9.76 -14.04
CA LYS A 276 -19.77 -10.55 -13.59
C LYS A 276 -18.42 -9.82 -13.82
N LYS A 277 -18.33 -8.56 -13.36
CA LYS A 277 -17.10 -7.79 -13.09
C LYS A 277 -15.91 -8.04 -14.05
N THR A 278 -16.14 -8.08 -15.36
CA THR A 278 -15.23 -8.85 -16.22
C THR A 278 -13.81 -8.33 -16.37
N ILE A 279 -13.41 -7.16 -15.87
CA ILE A 279 -11.98 -6.96 -15.58
C ILE A 279 -11.73 -5.88 -14.50
N CYS A 280 -12.43 -5.94 -13.36
CA CYS A 280 -12.17 -5.04 -12.21
C CYS A 280 -12.66 -3.58 -12.34
N TRP A 281 -13.85 -3.42 -12.91
CA TRP A 281 -14.55 -2.11 -12.96
C TRP A 281 -16.02 -2.25 -12.57
N MET A 282 -16.62 -1.15 -12.10
CA MET A 282 -18.04 -1.03 -11.82
C MET A 282 -18.59 0.36 -12.21
N GLY A 283 -19.91 0.44 -12.33
CA GLY A 283 -20.63 1.69 -12.61
C GLY A 283 -21.21 2.30 -11.33
N CYS A 284 -21.06 3.63 -11.19
CA CYS A 284 -21.72 4.43 -10.18
C CYS A 284 -22.65 5.45 -10.83
N CYS A 285 -23.91 5.46 -10.42
CA CYS A 285 -25.02 6.17 -11.05
C CYS A 285 -25.55 7.28 -10.13
N PHE A 286 -26.12 8.34 -10.73
CA PHE A 286 -26.73 9.46 -10.02
C PHE A 286 -28.08 9.10 -9.38
N ASN A 287 -28.71 8.03 -9.86
CA ASN A 287 -29.90 7.43 -9.29
C ASN A 287 -29.87 5.90 -9.52
N SER A 288 -30.75 5.16 -8.84
CA SER A 288 -30.92 3.71 -8.92
C SER A 288 -31.73 3.22 -10.11
N THR A 289 -32.04 4.08 -11.09
CA THR A 289 -32.83 3.73 -12.29
C THR A 289 -31.95 3.33 -13.47
N THR A 290 -32.49 2.54 -14.40
CA THR A 290 -31.74 2.02 -15.55
C THR A 290 -31.41 3.05 -16.63
N ASP A 291 -32.03 4.23 -16.57
CA ASP A 291 -31.87 5.36 -17.48
C ASP A 291 -31.04 6.51 -16.90
N ALA A 292 -30.68 6.44 -15.62
CA ALA A 292 -29.91 7.48 -14.95
C ALA A 292 -28.51 7.61 -15.58
N PRO A 293 -27.91 8.81 -15.67
CA PRO A 293 -26.50 8.92 -16.01
C PRO A 293 -25.63 8.15 -15.01
N GLY A 294 -24.44 7.73 -15.45
CA GLY A 294 -23.47 7.07 -14.59
C GLY A 294 -22.03 7.28 -15.04
N LEU A 295 -21.11 6.89 -14.18
CA LEU A 295 -19.66 6.97 -14.33
C LEU A 295 -19.05 5.60 -14.04
N ARG A 296 -17.89 5.32 -14.62
CA ARG A 296 -17.18 4.05 -14.43
C ARG A 296 -15.97 4.25 -13.52
N TYR A 297 -15.79 3.35 -12.57
CA TYR A 297 -14.67 3.33 -11.64
C TYR A 297 -14.08 1.94 -11.51
N GLU A 298 -12.82 1.90 -11.08
CA GLU A 298 -12.13 0.67 -10.68
C GLU A 298 -12.86 0.08 -9.48
N VAL A 299 -12.89 -1.25 -9.35
CA VAL A 299 -13.44 -1.88 -8.14
C VAL A 299 -12.40 -1.86 -7.02
N PRO A 300 -12.80 -1.95 -5.75
CA PRO A 300 -11.86 -2.18 -4.66
C PRO A 300 -11.04 -3.45 -4.85
N ASP A 301 -9.77 -3.41 -4.47
CA ASP A 301 -8.89 -4.57 -4.48
C ASP A 301 -9.42 -5.68 -3.55
N GLY A 302 -9.23 -6.94 -3.94
CA GLY A 302 -9.87 -8.10 -3.31
C GLY A 302 -11.23 -8.47 -3.91
N THR A 303 -11.74 -7.70 -4.87
CA THR A 303 -13.02 -8.00 -5.52
C THR A 303 -12.92 -9.27 -6.37
N PRO A 304 -13.80 -10.28 -6.20
CA PRO A 304 -13.78 -11.47 -7.04
C PRO A 304 -14.04 -11.16 -8.52
N CYS A 305 -13.23 -11.72 -9.41
CA CYS A 305 -13.32 -11.53 -10.86
C CYS A 305 -13.22 -12.82 -11.68
N GLY A 306 -12.88 -13.96 -11.04
CA GLY A 306 -12.78 -15.27 -11.66
C GLY A 306 -12.78 -16.39 -10.61
N ASP A 307 -12.49 -17.62 -11.04
CA ASP A 307 -12.33 -18.77 -10.15
C ASP A 307 -10.96 -18.68 -9.46
N GLU A 308 -10.94 -18.46 -8.13
CA GLU A 308 -9.71 -18.21 -7.35
C GLU A 308 -8.93 -16.93 -7.76
N GLU A 309 -9.59 -15.98 -8.45
CA GLU A 309 -9.00 -14.71 -8.89
C GLU A 309 -9.71 -13.49 -8.30
N ILE A 310 -8.91 -12.47 -7.97
CA ILE A 310 -9.39 -11.18 -7.45
C ILE A 310 -8.80 -10.01 -8.24
N CYS A 311 -9.45 -8.87 -8.11
CA CYS A 311 -8.96 -7.60 -8.61
C CYS A 311 -7.84 -7.06 -7.74
N ILE A 312 -6.73 -6.67 -8.39
CA ILE A 312 -5.59 -5.99 -7.79
C ILE A 312 -5.14 -4.93 -8.80
N ALA A 313 -5.13 -3.65 -8.40
CA ALA A 313 -4.78 -2.54 -9.29
C ALA A 313 -5.51 -2.61 -10.64
N SER A 314 -6.82 -2.85 -10.57
CA SER A 314 -7.73 -2.92 -11.74
C SER A 314 -7.46 -4.07 -12.71
N VAL A 315 -6.69 -5.09 -12.30
CA VAL A 315 -6.44 -6.30 -13.10
C VAL A 315 -6.86 -7.54 -12.33
N CYS A 316 -7.60 -8.41 -13.01
CA CYS A 316 -7.96 -9.71 -12.49
C CYS A 316 -6.70 -10.58 -12.41
N SER A 317 -6.34 -10.98 -11.20
CA SER A 317 -5.10 -11.66 -10.89
C SER A 317 -5.36 -12.87 -9.99
N THR A 318 -4.64 -13.95 -10.26
CA THR A 318 -4.58 -15.11 -9.37
C THR A 318 -3.83 -14.74 -8.10
N VAL A 319 -4.39 -15.07 -6.94
CA VAL A 319 -3.67 -14.92 -5.66
C VAL A 319 -2.91 -16.21 -5.40
N PRO A 320 -1.59 -16.15 -5.14
CA PRO A 320 -0.86 -17.33 -4.67
C PRO A 320 -1.53 -17.84 -3.39
N LYS A 321 -1.85 -19.14 -3.34
CA LYS A 321 -2.31 -19.75 -2.08
C LYS A 321 -1.18 -19.55 -1.06
N GLU A 322 -1.50 -18.99 0.11
CA GLU A 322 -0.57 -19.09 1.23
C GLU A 322 -0.37 -20.59 1.47
N ASP A 323 0.86 -21.06 1.30
CA ASP A 323 1.22 -22.43 1.65
C ASP A 323 0.87 -22.59 3.13
N GLY A 324 -0.21 -23.33 3.41
CA GLY A 324 -0.69 -23.54 4.76
C GLY A 324 0.39 -24.20 5.60
N ASP A 325 0.64 -23.61 6.77
CA ASP A 325 1.53 -24.15 7.81
C ASP A 325 1.20 -25.61 8.18
#